data_AF-A0A9X9A421-F1
#
_entry.id   AF-A0A9X9A421-F1
#
_cell.length_a   1.000
_cell.length_b   1.000
_cell.length_c   1.000
_cell.angle_alpha   90.00
_cell.angle_beta   90.00
_cell.angle_gamma   90.00
#
_symmetry.space_group_name_H-M   'P 1'
#
loop_
_entity.id
_entity.type
_entity.pdbx_description
1 polymer ?
#
loop_
_entity_poly.entity_id
_entity_poly.type
_entity_poly.pdbx_seq_one_letter_code
_entity_poly.pdbx_strand_id
1 'polypeptide(L)'
;MHIERKKKSKCKLSKSEITQLYAGGKSTSEIATLANVSARYIRMVLSDSNVPRRAIGSWKRKYDIKENYFKTWSNNMAYILGFIAADGVIQKENQCVSISQKESYILEDIKKELNTNQPLYQNKKTDVYML
;
A
#
# COMPACT_ATOMS: atom_id res chain seq x y z
N MET A 1 7.80 48.24 27.70
CA MET A 1 7.83 47.57 26.37
C MET A 1 8.09 46.09 26.59
N HIS A 2 7.05 45.25 26.53
CA HIS A 2 7.25 43.80 26.56
C HIS A 2 7.73 43.34 25.18
N ILE A 3 8.99 42.94 25.11
CA ILE A 3 9.54 42.26 23.94
C ILE A 3 8.94 40.85 23.96
N GLU A 4 7.94 40.61 23.11
CA GLU A 4 7.46 39.26 22.84
C GLU A 4 8.63 38.41 22.33
N ARG A 5 9.17 37.56 23.20
CA ARG A 5 10.10 36.50 22.79
C ARG A 5 9.32 35.51 21.94
N LYS A 6 9.32 35.70 20.61
CA LYS A 6 8.94 34.64 19.66
C LYS A 6 9.83 33.43 19.93
N LYS A 7 9.33 32.45 20.67
CA LYS A 7 9.97 31.14 20.81
C LYS A 7 10.19 30.60 19.41
N LYS A 8 11.44 30.60 18.93
CA LYS A 8 11.78 29.91 17.68
C LYS A 8 11.36 28.46 17.85
N SER A 9 10.33 28.06 17.12
CA SER A 9 9.91 26.67 17.03
C SER A 9 11.11 25.83 16.62
N LYS A 10 11.39 24.74 17.34
CA LYS A 10 12.44 23.76 16.95
C LYS A 10 12.13 23.09 15.60
N CYS A 11 10.86 23.10 15.20
CA CYS A 11 10.38 22.54 13.93
C CYS A 11 10.74 23.47 12.77
N LYS A 12 11.42 22.91 11.77
CA LYS A 12 11.85 23.61 10.55
C LYS A 12 10.74 23.77 9.51
N LEU A 13 9.67 22.97 9.61
CA LEU A 13 8.52 22.99 8.71
C LEU A 13 7.29 23.56 9.40
N SER A 14 6.44 24.23 8.62
CA SER A 14 5.10 24.63 9.03
C SER A 14 4.14 23.43 9.09
N LYS A 15 3.01 23.59 9.80
CA LYS A 15 1.99 22.54 9.89
C LYS A 15 1.38 22.19 8.51
N SER A 16 1.20 23.18 7.64
CA SER A 16 0.68 22.98 6.28
C SER A 16 1.64 22.16 5.41
N GLU A 17 2.95 22.47 5.47
CA GLU A 17 3.98 21.70 4.75
C GLU A 17 4.03 20.24 5.22
N ILE A 18 3.91 20.01 6.53
CA ILE A 18 3.84 18.65 7.10
C ILE A 18 2.65 17.87 6.51
N THR A 19 1.47 18.50 6.45
CA THR A 19 0.28 17.87 5.86
C THR A 19 0.45 17.61 4.36
N GLN A 20 1.02 18.56 3.61
CA GLN A 20 1.26 18.39 2.17
C GLN A 20 2.27 17.27 1.89
N LEU A 21 3.38 17.20 2.63
CA LEU A 21 4.37 16.12 2.48
C LEU A 21 3.77 14.76 2.82
N TYR A 22 2.89 14.70 3.82
CA TYR A 22 2.16 13.47 4.15
C TYR A 22 1.15 13.07 3.08
N ALA A 23 0.42 14.04 2.49
CA ALA A 23 -0.47 13.77 1.37
C ALA A 23 0.31 13.27 0.13
N GLY A 24 1.51 13.80 -0.10
CA GLY A 24 2.43 13.38 -1.16
C GLY A 24 3.14 12.04 -0.93
N GLY A 25 2.73 11.24 0.06
CA GLY A 25 3.21 9.87 0.24
C GLY A 25 4.38 9.69 1.21
N LYS A 26 5.05 10.76 1.67
CA LYS A 26 6.16 10.63 2.64
C LYS A 26 5.66 10.05 3.97
N SER A 27 6.51 9.24 4.60
CA SER A 27 6.24 8.65 5.92
C SER A 27 6.41 9.69 7.03
N THR A 28 5.79 9.44 8.19
CA THR A 28 5.95 10.32 9.35
C THR A 28 7.39 10.41 9.84
N SER A 29 8.19 9.37 9.60
CA SER A 29 9.61 9.32 9.99
C SER A 29 10.47 10.17 9.07
N GLU A 30 10.25 10.12 7.75
CA GLU A 30 10.93 10.99 6.79
C GLU A 30 10.61 12.47 7.06
N ILE A 31 9.32 12.78 7.28
CA ILE A 31 8.89 14.14 7.58
C ILE A 31 9.50 14.62 8.91
N ALA A 32 9.59 13.75 9.91
CA ALA A 32 10.20 14.07 11.20
C ALA A 32 11.69 14.46 11.05
N THR A 33 12.43 13.71 10.24
CA THR A 33 13.83 14.02 9.91
C THR A 33 13.95 15.37 9.20
N LEU A 34 13.10 15.63 8.20
CA LEU A 34 13.08 16.92 7.48
C LEU A 34 12.71 18.11 8.39
N ALA A 35 11.72 17.92 9.26
CA ALA A 35 11.24 18.91 10.20
C ALA A 35 12.14 19.10 11.44
N ASN A 36 13.13 18.22 11.65
CA ASN A 36 13.95 18.17 12.86
C ASN A 36 13.13 18.03 14.16
N VAL A 37 12.18 17.10 14.16
CA VAL A 37 11.29 16.82 15.28
C VAL A 37 11.09 15.31 15.42
N SER A 38 10.42 14.86 16.48
CA SER A 38 10.09 13.45 16.63
C SER A 38 8.92 13.05 15.70
N ALA A 39 8.88 11.79 15.28
CA ALA A 39 7.72 11.24 14.57
C ALA A 39 6.43 11.36 15.39
N ARG A 40 6.52 11.35 16.73
CA ARG A 40 5.38 11.61 17.63
C ARG A 40 4.82 13.02 17.41
N TYR A 41 5.68 14.03 17.25
CA TYR A 41 5.22 15.39 16.98
C TYR A 41 4.51 15.49 15.62
N ILE A 42 5.06 14.89 14.56
CA ILE A 42 4.38 14.82 13.25
C ILE A 42 3.02 14.13 13.39
N ARG A 43 2.95 13.06 14.19
CA ARG A 43 1.68 12.39 14.46
C ARG A 43 0.68 13.31 15.15
N MET A 44 1.10 14.08 16.15
CA MET A 44 0.25 15.06 16.82
C MET A 44 -0.28 16.11 15.82
N VAL A 45 0.60 16.72 15.01
CA VAL A 45 0.21 17.71 13.99
C VAL A 45 -0.82 17.17 13.01
N LEU A 46 -0.66 15.93 12.52
CA LEU A 46 -1.63 15.31 11.62
C LEU A 46 -3.01 15.11 12.29
N SER A 47 -3.01 14.80 13.59
CA SER A 47 -4.26 14.61 14.35
C SER A 47 -4.95 15.96 14.61
N ASP A 48 -4.19 16.98 14.99
CA ASP A 48 -4.68 18.36 15.19
C ASP A 48 -5.26 18.97 13.90
N SER A 49 -4.67 18.62 12.75
CA SER A 49 -5.12 19.06 11.42
C SER A 49 -6.20 18.16 10.81
N ASN A 50 -6.75 17.20 11.58
CA ASN A 50 -7.79 16.26 11.16
C ASN A 50 -7.44 15.45 9.90
N VAL A 51 -6.16 15.12 9.72
CA VAL A 51 -5.68 14.31 8.59
C VAL A 51 -5.81 12.82 8.96
N PRO A 52 -6.60 12.02 8.21
CA PRO A 52 -6.76 10.61 8.51
C PRO A 52 -5.44 9.86 8.34
N ARG A 53 -5.25 8.83 9.17
CA ARG A 53 -4.10 7.93 9.06
C ARG A 53 -4.27 7.01 7.88
N ARG A 54 -3.17 6.74 7.19
CA ARG A 54 -3.10 5.60 6.26
C ARG A 54 -3.39 4.30 7.00
N ALA A 55 -4.00 3.35 6.30
CA ALA A 55 -4.26 2.02 6.81
C ALA A 55 -2.97 1.36 7.30
N ILE A 56 -3.10 0.53 8.33
CA ILE A 56 -1.95 -0.20 8.88
C ILE A 56 -1.34 -1.10 7.81
N GLY A 57 -0.01 -1.10 7.70
CA GLY A 57 0.72 -1.87 6.70
C GLY A 57 0.70 -1.30 5.28
N SER A 58 0.00 -0.19 5.00
CA SER A 58 -0.09 0.36 3.64
C SER A 58 1.27 0.72 3.04
N TRP A 59 2.26 1.06 3.86
CA TRP A 59 3.62 1.39 3.43
C TRP A 59 4.43 0.17 2.95
N LYS A 60 3.99 -1.06 3.28
CA LYS A 60 4.61 -2.29 2.78
C LYS A 60 4.04 -2.73 1.44
N ARG A 61 2.93 -2.13 0.99
CA ARG A 61 2.26 -2.49 -0.26
C ARG A 61 3.08 -1.97 -1.43
N LYS A 62 3.45 -2.89 -2.33
CA LYS A 62 4.18 -2.57 -3.55
C LYS A 62 3.27 -2.40 -4.76
N TYR A 63 2.16 -3.13 -4.78
CA TYR A 63 1.20 -3.18 -5.87
C TYR A 63 -0.21 -2.91 -5.34
N ASP A 64 -1.03 -2.29 -6.17
CA ASP A 64 -2.44 -2.09 -5.89
C ASP A 64 -3.20 -3.39 -6.11
N ILE A 65 -4.26 -3.62 -5.34
CA ILE A 65 -5.15 -4.78 -5.50
C ILE A 65 -6.51 -4.49 -4.88
N LYS A 66 -7.58 -5.03 -5.45
CA LYS A 66 -8.92 -4.96 -4.88
C LYS A 66 -9.07 -5.94 -3.70
N GLU A 67 -8.67 -5.52 -2.50
CA GLU A 67 -8.67 -6.35 -1.27
C GLU A 67 -10.03 -6.96 -0.91
N ASN A 68 -11.12 -6.29 -1.27
CA ASN A 68 -12.48 -6.75 -0.97
C ASN A 68 -13.10 -7.58 -2.10
N TYR A 69 -12.31 -8.02 -3.10
CA TYR A 69 -12.82 -8.71 -4.28
C TYR A 69 -13.69 -9.94 -3.92
N PHE A 70 -13.17 -10.81 -3.05
CA PHE A 70 -13.86 -12.03 -2.63
C PHE A 70 -14.98 -11.81 -1.60
N LYS A 71 -15.29 -10.57 -1.21
CA LYS A 71 -16.40 -10.27 -0.29
C LYS A 71 -17.76 -10.20 -0.99
N THR A 72 -17.80 -10.06 -2.31
CA THR A 72 -19.03 -9.95 -3.09
C THR A 72 -19.08 -11.09 -4.11
N TRP A 73 -20.20 -11.81 -4.17
CA TRP A 73 -20.38 -12.89 -5.12
C TRP A 73 -20.62 -12.36 -6.55
N SER A 74 -19.90 -12.92 -7.52
CA SER A 74 -20.10 -12.69 -8.95
C SER A 74 -19.64 -13.92 -9.75
N ASN A 75 -20.03 -14.03 -11.02
CA ASN A 75 -19.58 -15.13 -11.87
C ASN A 75 -18.06 -15.14 -12.04
N ASN A 76 -17.44 -13.96 -12.26
CA ASN A 76 -15.98 -13.84 -12.36
C ASN A 76 -15.28 -14.19 -11.04
N MET A 77 -15.86 -13.78 -9.90
CA MET A 77 -15.32 -14.12 -8.59
C MET A 77 -15.33 -15.62 -8.36
N ALA A 78 -16.46 -16.29 -8.64
CA ALA A 78 -16.59 -17.73 -8.51
C ALA A 78 -15.62 -18.49 -9.44
N TYR A 79 -15.45 -18.00 -10.68
CA TYR A 79 -14.46 -18.53 -11.62
C TYR A 79 -13.04 -18.42 -11.07
N ILE A 80 -12.62 -17.23 -10.63
CA ILE A 80 -11.27 -17.01 -10.07
C ILE A 80 -11.05 -17.83 -8.81
N LEU A 81 -12.06 -17.95 -7.94
CA LEU A 81 -11.98 -18.76 -6.74
C LEU A 81 -11.79 -20.25 -7.09
N GLY A 82 -12.56 -20.77 -8.04
CA GLY A 82 -12.40 -22.14 -8.55
C GLY A 82 -11.03 -22.35 -9.20
N PHE A 83 -10.54 -21.35 -9.92
CA PHE A 83 -9.22 -21.36 -10.55
C PHE A 83 -8.09 -21.44 -9.51
N ILE A 84 -8.15 -20.62 -8.45
CA ILE A 84 -7.21 -20.67 -7.33
C ILE A 84 -7.30 -22.03 -6.61
N ALA A 85 -8.49 -22.61 -6.47
CA ALA A 85 -8.66 -23.90 -5.83
C ALA A 85 -8.09 -25.08 -6.65
N ALA A 86 -8.13 -24.98 -7.98
CA ALA A 86 -7.63 -26.02 -8.89
C ALA A 86 -6.11 -25.93 -9.08
N ASP A 87 -5.60 -24.76 -9.46
CA ASP A 87 -4.21 -24.56 -9.93
C ASP A 87 -3.41 -23.59 -9.05
N GLY A 88 -4.02 -23.03 -8.01
CA GLY A 88 -3.37 -22.10 -7.09
C GLY A 88 -2.68 -22.79 -5.91
N VAL A 89 -1.84 -22.03 -5.23
CA VAL A 89 -1.18 -22.43 -3.98
C VAL A 89 -1.45 -21.37 -2.92
N ILE A 90 -2.00 -21.78 -1.78
CA ILE A 90 -2.19 -20.93 -0.59
C ILE A 90 -1.14 -21.32 0.45
N GLN A 91 -0.09 -20.51 0.57
CA GLN A 91 1.00 -20.76 1.53
C GLN A 91 0.57 -20.37 2.95
N LYS A 92 0.74 -21.29 3.91
CA LYS A 92 0.30 -21.10 5.30
C LYS A 92 1.13 -20.05 6.03
N GLU A 93 2.42 -19.99 5.76
CA GLU A 93 3.39 -19.19 6.50
C GLU A 93 3.25 -17.69 6.18
N ASN A 94 2.96 -17.36 4.92
CA ASN A 94 2.99 -15.98 4.43
C ASN A 94 1.62 -15.42 4.05
N GLN A 95 0.53 -16.19 4.24
CA GLN A 95 -0.82 -15.82 3.80
C GLN A 95 -0.83 -15.36 2.33
N CYS A 96 -0.06 -16.07 1.50
CA CYS A 96 0.17 -15.76 0.10
C CYS A 96 -0.67 -16.69 -0.77
N VAL A 97 -1.33 -16.12 -1.77
CA VAL A 97 -1.99 -16.87 -2.85
C VAL A 97 -1.17 -16.64 -4.10
N SER A 98 -0.73 -17.72 -4.73
CA SER A 98 -0.04 -17.67 -6.02
C SER A 98 -0.74 -18.56 -7.02
N ILE A 99 -0.88 -18.09 -8.26
CA ILE A 99 -1.38 -18.89 -9.38
C ILE A 99 -0.33 -18.95 -10.47
N SER A 100 -0.18 -20.11 -11.10
CA SER A 100 0.85 -20.34 -12.12
C SER A 100 0.21 -20.93 -13.37
N GLN A 101 0.49 -20.35 -14.53
CA GLN A 101 0.01 -20.88 -15.81
C GLN A 101 1.00 -20.66 -16.95
N LYS A 102 0.96 -21.55 -17.94
CA LYS A 102 1.71 -21.34 -19.19
C LYS A 102 1.03 -20.26 -20.05
N GLU A 103 -0.29 -20.26 -20.09
CA GLU A 103 -1.11 -19.30 -20.81
C GLU A 103 -1.21 -17.98 -20.03
N SER A 104 -0.27 -17.07 -20.28
CA SER A 104 -0.19 -15.77 -19.59
C SER A 104 -1.45 -14.91 -19.71
N TYR A 105 -2.22 -15.03 -20.80
CA TYR A 105 -3.43 -14.24 -21.02
C TYR A 105 -4.49 -14.48 -19.92
N ILE A 106 -4.59 -15.71 -19.40
CA ILE A 106 -5.51 -16.04 -18.30
C ILE A 106 -5.12 -15.24 -17.05
N LEU A 107 -3.82 -15.21 -16.74
CA LEU A 107 -3.31 -14.45 -15.59
C LEU A 107 -3.49 -12.94 -15.80
N GLU A 108 -3.34 -12.43 -17.02
CA GLU A 108 -3.61 -11.03 -17.32
C GLU A 108 -5.08 -10.66 -17.17
N ASP A 109 -6.02 -11.54 -17.55
CA ASP A 109 -7.45 -11.29 -17.33
C ASP A 109 -7.82 -11.33 -15.84
N ILE A 110 -7.22 -12.25 -15.07
CA ILE A 110 -7.34 -12.27 -13.61
C ILE A 110 -6.77 -10.98 -12.99
N LYS A 111 -5.61 -10.50 -13.46
CA LYS A 111 -5.02 -9.23 -12.98
C LYS A 111 -5.93 -8.03 -13.21
N LYS A 112 -6.54 -7.94 -14.40
CA LYS A 112 -7.50 -6.87 -14.73
C LYS A 112 -8.71 -6.93 -13.81
N GLU A 113 -9.26 -8.13 -13.59
CA GLU A 113 -10.43 -8.34 -12.74
C GLU A 113 -10.14 -8.03 -11.25
N LEU A 114 -8.95 -8.39 -10.77
CA LEU A 114 -8.48 -8.06 -9.41
C LEU A 114 -7.98 -6.60 -9.27
N ASN A 115 -7.94 -5.86 -10.38
CA ASN A 115 -7.43 -4.49 -10.48
C ASN A 115 -6.04 -4.35 -9.83
N THR A 116 -5.09 -5.16 -10.28
CA THR A 116 -3.71 -5.11 -9.80
C THR A 116 -2.71 -4.76 -10.90
N ASN A 117 -1.68 -4.00 -10.52
CA ASN A 117 -0.54 -3.63 -11.36
C ASN A 117 0.70 -4.52 -11.13
N GLN A 118 0.55 -5.64 -10.41
CA GLN A 118 1.63 -6.59 -10.20
C GLN A 118 2.09 -7.20 -11.54
N PRO A 119 3.40 -7.19 -11.86
CA PRO A 119 3.90 -7.83 -13.08
C PRO A 119 3.84 -9.35 -12.97
N LEU A 120 3.61 -10.02 -14.10
CA LEU A 120 3.75 -11.48 -14.17
C LEU A 120 5.24 -11.84 -14.14
N TYR A 121 5.57 -12.87 -13.37
CA TYR A 121 6.91 -13.42 -13.35
C TYR A 121 6.97 -14.67 -14.21
N GLN A 122 7.90 -14.73 -15.17
CA GLN A 122 8.10 -15.90 -16.01
C GLN A 122 9.29 -16.72 -15.53
N ASN A 123 9.07 -18.00 -15.25
CA ASN A 123 10.13 -18.93 -14.94
C ASN A 123 10.87 -19.33 -16.22
N LYS A 124 12.12 -18.88 -16.37
CA LYS A 124 12.95 -19.13 -17.56
C LYS A 124 13.21 -20.60 -17.88
N LYS A 125 13.04 -21.52 -16.92
CA LYS A 125 13.28 -22.95 -17.13
C LYS A 125 12.04 -23.69 -17.62
N THR A 126 10.87 -23.33 -17.10
CA THR A 126 9.61 -24.04 -17.35
C THR A 126 8.68 -23.30 -18.30
N ASP A 127 9.00 -22.04 -18.62
CA ASP A 127 8.18 -21.12 -19.41
C ASP A 127 6.80 -20.83 -18.79
N VAL A 128 6.68 -21.06 -17.48
CA VAL A 128 5.44 -20.84 -16.71
C VAL A 128 5.43 -19.42 -16.15
N TYR A 129 4.30 -18.73 -16.30
CA TYR A 129 4.04 -17.44 -15.69
C TYR A 129 3.41 -17.61 -14.30
N MET A 130 3.75 -16.73 -13.39
CA MET A 130 3.26 -16.69 -12.02
C MET A 130 2.70 -15.31 -11.70
N LEU A 131 1.54 -15.30 -11.06
CA LEU A 131 0.90 -14.14 -10.43
C LEU A 131 0.85 -14.34 -8.91
#